data_AF-A0A9E3GT11-F1
#
_entry.id   AF-A0A9E3GT11-F1
#
_cell.length_a   1.000
_cell.length_b   1.000
_cell.length_c   1.000
_cell.angle_alpha   90.00
_cell.angle_beta   90.00
_cell.angle_gamma   90.00
#
_symmetry.space_group_name_H-M   'P 1'
#
loop_
_entity.id
_entity.type
_entity.pdbx_description
1 polymer ?
#
loop_
_entity_poly.entity_id
_entity_poly.type
_entity_poly.pdbx_seq_one_letter_code
_entity_poly.pdbx_strand_id
1 'polypeptide(L)'
;VVFDAVIDNADRKGGHVLLEGDRIRLVDHGVSFAEEPKLRTVAWQFAGEEVDPELRADAARLAEALARDEPATRVLDRLLTGPEQRRLHDRAVAVAAWRVYPEPRGPRPYPWPLV
;
A
#
# COMPACT_ATOMS: atom_id res chain seq x y z
N VAL A 1 2.37 -4.50 5.31
CA VAL A 1 2.49 -3.01 5.33
C VAL A 1 2.71 -2.44 3.93
N VAL A 2 3.74 -2.86 3.18
CA VAL A 2 4.10 -2.32 1.86
C VAL A 2 2.89 -2.11 0.94
N PHE A 3 2.13 -3.18 0.69
CA PHE A 3 0.98 -3.10 -0.21
C PHE A 3 -0.08 -2.09 0.27
N ASP A 4 -0.49 -2.17 1.54
CA ASP A 4 -1.46 -1.22 2.11
C ASP A 4 -0.95 0.23 2.04
N ALA A 5 0.34 0.45 2.25
CA ALA A 5 0.93 1.78 2.19
C ALA A 5 0.95 2.35 0.78
N VAL A 6 1.24 1.53 -0.22
CA VAL A 6 1.20 1.92 -1.64
C VAL A 6 -0.22 2.32 -2.04
N ILE A 7 -1.22 1.49 -1.71
CA ILE A 7 -2.61 1.77 -2.08
C ILE A 7 -3.33 2.70 -1.08
N ASP A 8 -2.70 3.08 0.03
CA ASP A 8 -3.32 3.81 1.16
C ASP A 8 -4.63 3.14 1.59
N ASN A 9 -4.53 1.86 1.94
CA ASN A 9 -5.71 1.12 2.39
C ASN A 9 -6.19 1.70 3.72
N ALA A 10 -7.41 2.22 3.72
CA ALA A 10 -7.96 2.90 4.88
C ALA A 10 -8.75 1.98 5.80
N ASP A 11 -8.71 0.65 5.66
CA ASP A 11 -9.47 -0.25 6.53
C ASP A 11 -8.94 -1.70 6.54
N ARG A 12 -7.62 -1.90 6.54
CA ARG A 12 -7.02 -3.25 6.56
C ARG A 12 -7.15 -3.87 7.94
N LYS A 13 -8.04 -4.84 8.09
CA LYS A 13 -8.25 -5.66 9.30
C LYS A 13 -7.53 -7.01 9.21
N GLY A 14 -7.41 -7.69 10.36
CA GLY A 14 -6.75 -9.01 10.44
C GLY A 14 -7.46 -10.04 9.59
N GLY A 15 -8.80 -10.10 9.68
CA GLY A 15 -9.64 -11.00 8.88
C GLY A 15 -9.59 -10.78 7.37
N HIS A 16 -8.93 -9.73 6.88
CA HIS A 16 -8.76 -9.49 5.45
C HIS A 16 -7.45 -10.08 4.88
N VAL A 17 -6.60 -10.66 5.74
CA VAL A 17 -5.35 -11.32 5.37
C VAL A 17 -5.56 -12.82 5.49
N LEU A 18 -5.71 -13.49 4.35
CA LEU A 18 -5.99 -14.92 4.30
C LEU A 18 -4.71 -15.67 3.94
N LEU A 19 -4.33 -16.63 4.78
CA LEU A 19 -3.20 -17.52 4.53
C LEU A 19 -3.71 -18.74 3.75
N GLU A 20 -3.19 -18.93 2.54
CA GLU A 20 -3.48 -20.08 1.69
C GLU A 20 -2.17 -20.80 1.34
N GLY A 21 -1.75 -21.70 2.24
CA GLY A 21 -0.46 -22.37 2.11
C GLY A 21 0.70 -21.39 2.24
N ASP A 22 1.49 -21.28 1.18
CA ASP A 22 2.61 -20.34 1.05
C ASP A 22 2.21 -18.97 0.49
N ARG A 23 0.92 -18.77 0.18
CA ARG A 23 0.41 -17.52 -0.40
C ARG A 23 -0.40 -16.73 0.60
N ILE A 24 -0.30 -15.41 0.47
CA ILE A 24 -1.15 -14.46 1.18
C ILE A 24 -2.17 -13.92 0.18
N ARG A 25 -3.46 -14.05 0.49
CA ARG A 25 -4.51 -13.32 -0.22
C ARG A 25 -4.99 -12.15 0.63
N LEU A 26 -4.97 -10.97 0.02
CA LEU A 26 -5.51 -9.76 0.62
C LEU A 26 -6.86 -9.46 -0.03
N VAL A 27 -7.89 -9.30 0.78
CA VAL A 27 -9.25 -8.95 0.33
C VAL A 27 -9.67 -7.57 0.83
N ASP A 28 -10.80 -7.09 0.35
CA ASP A 28 -11.42 -5.83 0.77
C ASP A 28 -10.50 -4.60 0.60
N HIS A 29 -10.40 -4.15 -0.65
CA HIS A 29 -9.63 -2.96 -1.07
C HIS A 29 -10.53 -1.80 -1.47
N GLY A 30 -11.82 -1.84 -1.12
CA GLY A 30 -12.81 -0.87 -1.58
C GLY A 30 -12.60 0.55 -1.06
N VAL A 31 -11.85 0.69 0.04
CA VAL A 31 -11.48 1.99 0.63
C VAL A 31 -9.98 2.19 0.49
N SER A 32 -9.54 2.49 -0.73
CA SER A 32 -8.12 2.66 -1.10
C SER A 32 -7.98 3.73 -2.18
N PHE A 33 -6.74 4.10 -2.48
CA PHE A 33 -6.32 5.06 -3.50
C PHE A 33 -6.70 6.52 -3.25
N ALA A 34 -7.18 6.86 -2.05
CA ALA A 34 -7.52 8.23 -1.69
C ALA A 34 -6.35 9.20 -1.94
N GLU A 35 -6.67 10.43 -2.36
CA GLU A 35 -5.68 11.48 -2.55
C GLU A 35 -5.05 11.95 -1.23
N GLU A 36 -5.87 11.96 -0.18
CA GLU A 36 -5.50 12.30 1.19
C GLU A 36 -4.99 11.05 1.92
N PRO A 37 -3.89 11.14 2.70
CA PRO A 37 -3.40 10.02 3.49
C PRO A 37 -4.43 9.53 4.51
N LYS A 38 -4.89 8.30 4.34
CA LYS A 38 -5.93 7.64 5.15
C LYS A 38 -5.55 6.21 5.54
N LEU A 39 -4.29 5.81 5.37
CA LEU A 39 -3.78 4.49 5.74
C LEU A 39 -4.17 4.08 7.16
N ARG A 40 -4.93 2.98 7.24
CA ARG A 40 -5.31 2.33 8.50
C ARG A 40 -5.15 0.83 8.34
N THR A 41 -4.16 0.25 9.03
CA THR A 41 -3.82 -1.16 8.85
C THR A 41 -3.40 -1.83 10.15
N VAL A 42 -3.84 -3.08 10.34
CA VAL A 42 -3.31 -3.95 11.41
C VAL A 42 -1.85 -4.34 11.18
N ALA A 43 -1.34 -4.20 9.95
CA ALA A 43 0.02 -4.57 9.62
C ALA A 43 1.07 -3.69 10.33
N TRP A 44 0.67 -2.61 11.02
CA TRP A 44 1.57 -1.83 11.87
C TRP A 44 2.23 -2.63 13.00
N GLN A 45 1.79 -3.86 13.28
CA GLN A 45 2.52 -4.78 14.16
C GLN A 45 3.99 -5.00 13.73
N PHE A 46 4.31 -4.79 12.44
CA PHE A 46 5.67 -4.91 11.90
C PHE A 46 6.46 -3.59 11.95
N ALA A 47 5.94 -2.52 12.57
CA ALA A 47 6.66 -1.25 12.68
C ALA A 47 8.04 -1.45 13.33
N GLY A 48 9.07 -0.79 12.78
CA GLY A 48 10.45 -0.93 13.23
C GLY A 48 11.19 -2.17 12.70
N GLU A 49 10.51 -3.14 12.11
CA GLU A 49 11.17 -4.28 11.45
C GLU A 49 11.76 -3.89 10.09
N GLU A 50 12.73 -4.67 9.61
CA GLU A 50 13.32 -4.49 8.28
C GLU A 50 12.30 -4.78 7.17
N VAL A 51 12.30 -3.95 6.14
CA VAL A 51 11.48 -4.19 4.95
C VAL A 51 12.24 -5.10 4.00
N ASP A 52 11.59 -6.18 3.59
CA ASP A 52 12.12 -7.10 2.58
C ASP A 52 12.62 -6.32 1.34
N PRO A 53 13.90 -6.49 0.94
CA PRO A 53 14.44 -5.88 -0.27
C PRO A 53 13.63 -6.16 -1.54
N GLU A 54 13.01 -7.33 -1.66
CA GLU A 54 12.18 -7.68 -2.82
C GLU A 54 10.91 -6.83 -2.85
N LEU A 55 10.23 -6.66 -1.70
CA LEU A 55 9.04 -5.79 -1.61
C LEU A 55 9.35 -4.33 -1.94
N ARG A 56 10.55 -3.85 -1.56
CA ARG A 56 11.02 -2.51 -1.92
C ARG A 56 11.31 -2.39 -3.42
N ALA A 57 11.91 -3.42 -4.01
CA ALA A 57 12.17 -3.48 -5.44
C ALA A 57 10.85 -3.51 -6.23
N ASP A 58 9.84 -4.22 -5.75
CA ASP A 58 8.50 -4.25 -6.35
C ASP A 58 7.84 -2.88 -6.35
N ALA A 59 7.93 -2.15 -5.24
CA ALA A 59 7.44 -0.77 -5.16
C ALA A 59 8.20 0.17 -6.13
N ALA A 60 9.51 0.00 -6.26
CA ALA A 60 10.32 0.77 -7.22
C ALA A 60 9.88 0.49 -8.67
N ARG A 61 9.68 -0.78 -9.04
CA ARG A 61 9.19 -1.17 -10.37
C ARG A 61 7.81 -0.57 -10.67
N LEU A 62 6.91 -0.56 -9.70
CA LEU A 62 5.60 0.08 -9.86
C LEU A 62 5.74 1.60 -10.08
N ALA A 63 6.59 2.28 -9.30
CA ALA A 63 6.83 3.71 -9.46
C ALA A 63 7.38 4.03 -10.85
N GLU A 64 8.35 3.26 -11.33
CA GLU A 64 8.92 3.41 -12.67
C GLU A 64 7.89 3.17 -13.77
N ALA A 65 7.07 2.12 -13.66
CA ALA A 65 6.04 1.82 -14.64
C ALA A 65 4.98 2.93 -14.73
N LEU A 66 4.58 3.51 -13.59
CA LEU A 66 3.68 4.65 -13.53
C LEU A 66 4.30 5.91 -14.14
N ALA A 67 5.58 6.18 -13.84
CA ALA A 67 6.28 7.36 -14.36
C ALA A 67 6.50 7.30 -15.88
N ARG A 68 6.65 6.09 -16.44
CA ARG A 68 6.89 5.85 -17.86
C ARG A 68 5.61 5.61 -18.67
N ASP A 69 4.45 5.65 -18.02
CA ASP A 69 3.15 5.33 -18.64
C ASP A 69 3.19 3.97 -19.39
N GLU A 70 3.69 2.95 -18.71
CA GLU A 70 3.83 1.63 -19.31
C GLU A 70 2.46 1.01 -19.63
N PRO A 71 2.35 0.17 -20.69
CA PRO A 71 1.07 -0.45 -21.06
C PRO A 71 0.37 -1.19 -19.91
N ALA A 72 1.11 -1.73 -18.95
CA ALA A 72 0.58 -2.42 -17.78
C ALA A 72 -0.17 -1.50 -16.80
N THR A 73 0.15 -0.20 -16.75
CA THR A 73 -0.49 0.76 -15.84
C THR A 73 -1.71 1.44 -16.45
N ARG A 74 -1.89 1.39 -17.76
CA ARG A 74 -3.01 2.04 -18.48
C ARG A 74 -4.40 1.63 -18.03
N VAL A 75 -4.54 0.45 -17.41
CA VAL A 75 -5.81 0.05 -16.80
C VAL A 75 -6.25 1.03 -15.72
N LEU A 76 -5.29 1.64 -15.00
CA LEU A 76 -5.54 2.62 -13.94
C LEU A 76 -6.14 3.92 -14.49
N ASP A 77 -5.90 4.30 -15.74
CA ASP A 77 -6.49 5.49 -16.38
C ASP A 77 -8.01 5.49 -16.40
N ARG A 78 -8.60 4.29 -16.37
CA ARG A 78 -10.05 4.10 -16.37
C ARG A 78 -10.63 3.93 -14.96
N LEU A 79 -9.77 3.73 -13.96
CA LEU A 79 -10.16 3.36 -12.60
C LEU A 79 -9.83 4.44 -11.57
N LEU A 80 -8.77 5.22 -11.80
CA LEU A 80 -8.23 6.22 -10.90
C LEU A 80 -8.14 7.57 -11.63
N THR A 81 -8.47 8.62 -10.91
CA THR A 81 -8.26 10.00 -11.36
C THR A 81 -6.77 10.34 -11.42
N GLY A 82 -6.41 11.36 -12.21
CA GLY A 82 -5.03 11.84 -12.29
C GLY A 82 -4.38 12.15 -10.94
N PRO A 83 -5.06 12.84 -9.99
CA PRO A 83 -4.56 13.01 -8.64
C PRO A 83 -4.31 11.71 -7.87
N GLU A 84 -5.23 10.74 -7.90
CA GLU A 84 -5.08 9.45 -7.22
C GLU A 84 -3.90 8.65 -7.76
N GLN A 85 -3.71 8.65 -9.08
CA GLN A 85 -2.56 8.02 -9.73
C GLN A 85 -1.23 8.68 -9.32
N ARG A 86 -1.17 10.02 -9.29
CA ARG A 86 0.02 10.73 -8.79
C ARG A 86 0.33 10.35 -7.35
N ARG A 87 -0.69 10.24 -6.50
CA ARG A 87 -0.50 9.81 -5.11
C ARG A 87 -0.06 8.36 -5.02
N LEU A 88 -0.57 7.47 -5.85
CA LEU A 88 -0.14 6.07 -5.92
C LEU A 88 1.36 6.00 -6.27
N HIS A 89 1.79 6.76 -7.28
CA HIS A 89 3.20 6.89 -7.66
C HIS A 89 4.05 7.42 -6.49
N ASP A 90 3.67 8.55 -5.87
CA ASP A 90 4.42 9.15 -4.77
C ASP A 90 4.60 8.18 -3.59
N ARG A 91 3.55 7.42 -3.27
CA ARG A 91 3.58 6.38 -2.23
C ARG A 91 4.50 5.23 -2.62
N ALA A 92 4.46 4.75 -3.86
CA ALA A 92 5.35 3.72 -4.35
C ALA A 92 6.82 4.14 -4.26
N VAL A 93 7.15 5.38 -4.64
CA VAL A 93 8.49 5.97 -4.48
C VAL A 93 8.91 5.99 -3.01
N ALA A 94 8.03 6.46 -2.13
CA ALA A 94 8.34 6.55 -0.70
C ALA A 94 8.62 5.16 -0.10
N VAL A 95 7.79 4.16 -0.42
CA VAL A 95 7.91 2.80 0.09
C VAL A 95 9.17 2.10 -0.42
N ALA A 96 9.58 2.33 -1.68
CA ALA A 96 10.82 1.80 -2.21
C ALA A 96 12.06 2.25 -1.42
N ALA A 97 12.00 3.44 -0.81
CA ALA A 97 13.07 4.01 0.00
C ALA A 97 13.09 3.51 1.46
N TRP A 98 12.04 2.82 1.93
CA TRP A 98 11.98 2.32 3.30
C TRP A 98 13.00 1.20 3.51
N ARG A 99 13.89 1.35 4.49
CA ARG A 99 14.73 0.23 4.97
C ARG A 99 14.08 -0.50 6.14
N VAL A 100 13.35 0.24 6.96
CA VAL A 100 12.55 -0.24 8.09
C VAL A 100 11.13 0.27 7.94
N TYR A 101 10.16 -0.49 8.42
CA TYR A 101 8.78 -0.03 8.44
C TYR A 101 8.65 1.20 9.35
N PRO A 102 8.04 2.29 8.87
CA PRO A 102 7.87 3.48 9.68
C PRO A 102 6.87 3.24 10.81
N GLU A 103 7.02 4.00 11.88
CA GLU A 103 6.00 4.07 12.93
C GLU A 103 4.67 4.61 12.37
N PRO A 104 3.52 4.09 12.85
CA PRO A 104 2.21 4.58 12.45
C PRO A 104 2.06 6.08 12.76
N ARG A 105 1.50 6.83 11.80
CA ARG A 105 1.28 8.29 11.92
C ARG A 105 -0.19 8.64 11.75
N GLY A 106 -0.57 9.78 12.32
CA GLY A 106 -1.92 10.33 12.21
C GLY A 106 -2.84 9.94 13.38
N PRO A 107 -4.07 10.48 13.40
CA PRO A 107 -4.93 10.40 14.58
C PRO A 107 -5.55 9.01 14.81
N ARG A 108 -5.68 8.19 13.76
CA ARG A 108 -6.28 6.85 13.83
C ARG A 108 -5.58 5.91 12.83
N PRO A 109 -4.35 5.44 13.12
CA PRO A 109 -3.57 4.63 12.16
C PRO A 109 -4.01 3.16 12.10
N TYR A 110 -4.90 2.72 12.98
CA TYR A 110 -5.44 1.37 13.02
C TYR A 110 -6.90 1.35 12.53
N PRO A 111 -7.36 0.26 11.89
CA PRO A 111 -8.75 0.11 11.46
C PRO A 111 -9.68 -0.07 12.66
N TRP A 112 -10.99 -0.03 12.41
CA TRP A 112 -12.00 -0.36 13.41
C TRP A 112 -13.03 -1.37 12.89
N PRO A 113 -13.44 -2.38 13.68
CA PRO A 113 -12.85 -2.76 14.96
C PRO A 113 -11.45 -3.35 14.81
N LEU A 114 -10.70 -3.40 15.92
CA LEU A 114 -9.44 -4.15 16.03
C LEU A 114 -9.76 -5.64 16.13
N VAL A 115 -10.28 -6.24 15.05
CA VAL A 115 -10.55 -7.68 14.94
C VAL A 115 -9.72 -8.30 13.83
#